data_AF-A0A1G2DYQ5-F1
#
_entry.id   AF-A0A1G2DYQ5-F1
#
_cell.length_a   1.000
_cell.length_b   1.000
_cell.length_c   1.000
_cell.angle_alpha   90.00
_cell.angle_beta   90.00
_cell.angle_gamma   90.00
#
_symmetry.space_group_name_H-M   'P 1'
#
loop_
_entity.id
_entity.type
_entity.pdbx_description
1 polymer ?
#
loop_
_entity_poly.entity_id
_entity_poly.type
_entity_poly.pdbx_seq_one_letter_code
_entity_poly.pdbx_strand_id
1 'polypeptide(L)'
;MRNILAKIIFLVHVAIVLTWWGLFFFPLSRWPEKIIFHFYLTMIIVTHQIIWGLLITPWMGKFRIVCILTTLTQLLRGQSLADDKNYDHSFTREILGKVGIKGLPHRFSAMMAFVILIIVSIQYFSQ
;
A
#
# COMPACT_ATOMS: atom_id res chain seq x y z
N MET A 1 22.47 -8.14 -8.51
CA MET A 1 22.09 -7.61 -7.18
C MET A 1 20.80 -6.77 -7.19
N ARG A 2 20.63 -5.77 -8.07
CA ARG A 2 19.39 -4.95 -8.18
C ARG A 2 18.09 -5.77 -8.22
N ASN A 3 18.06 -6.87 -8.97
CA ASN A 3 16.88 -7.74 -9.08
C ASN A 3 16.56 -8.49 -7.78
N ILE A 4 17.56 -8.83 -6.97
CA ILE A 4 17.36 -9.49 -5.67
C ILE A 4 16.78 -8.46 -4.69
N LEU A 5 17.35 -7.25 -4.64
CA LEU A 5 16.85 -6.18 -3.79
C LEU A 5 15.41 -5.79 -4.15
N ALA A 6 15.08 -5.67 -5.44
CA ALA A 6 13.72 -5.40 -5.88
C ALA A 6 12.73 -6.47 -5.41
N LYS A 7 13.13 -7.76 -5.43
CA LYS A 7 12.30 -8.86 -4.91
C LYS A 7 12.12 -8.79 -3.40
N ILE A 8 13.18 -8.43 -2.66
CA ILE A 8 13.11 -8.28 -1.20
C ILE A 8 12.17 -7.14 -0.83
N ILE A 9 12.34 -5.95 -1.43
CA ILE A 9 11.46 -4.79 -1.18
C ILE A 9 10.02 -5.12 -1.53
N PHE A 10 9.80 -5.83 -2.65
CA PHE A 10 8.48 -6.31 -3.03
C PHE A 10 7.90 -7.25 -1.97
N LEU A 11 8.68 -8.22 -1.47
CA LEU A 11 8.22 -9.17 -0.44
C LEU A 11 7.91 -8.47 0.89
N VAL A 12 8.73 -7.50 1.30
CA VAL A 12 8.47 -6.67 2.48
C VAL A 12 7.16 -5.92 2.32
N HIS A 13 6.92 -5.32 1.14
CA HIS A 13 5.66 -4.64 0.87
C HIS A 13 4.46 -5.61 0.95
N VAL A 14 4.60 -6.82 0.40
CA VAL A 14 3.60 -7.88 0.50
C VAL A 14 3.29 -8.22 1.96
N ALA A 15 4.32 -8.41 2.79
CA ALA A 15 4.16 -8.75 4.20
C ALA A 15 3.45 -7.65 4.99
N ILE A 16 3.75 -6.37 4.71
CA ILE A 16 3.07 -5.23 5.34
C ILE A 16 1.59 -5.21 4.96
N VAL A 17 1.27 -5.35 3.67
CA VAL A 17 -0.12 -5.33 3.21
C VAL A 17 -0.91 -6.52 3.75
N LEU A 18 -0.34 -7.73 3.74
CA LEU A 18 -0.99 -8.92 4.30
C LEU A 18 -1.19 -8.80 5.81
N THR A 19 -0.22 -8.26 6.55
CA THR A 19 -0.38 -8.00 7.99
C THR A 19 -1.52 -7.01 8.21
N TRP A 20 -1.53 -5.90 7.48
CA TRP A 20 -2.55 -4.87 7.57
C TRP A 20 -3.96 -5.43 7.33
N TRP A 21 -4.16 -6.22 6.27
CA TRP A 21 -5.44 -6.90 6.03
C TRP A 21 -5.75 -7.99 7.06
N GLY A 22 -4.74 -8.74 7.52
CA GLY A 22 -4.89 -9.82 8.48
C GLY A 22 -5.42 -9.36 9.85
N LEU A 23 -5.15 -8.11 10.24
CA LEU A 23 -5.64 -7.53 11.49
C LEU A 23 -7.17 -7.47 11.58
N PHE A 24 -7.89 -7.44 10.45
CA PHE A 24 -9.35 -7.55 10.47
C PHE A 24 -9.84 -8.90 11.01
N PHE A 25 -9.11 -9.97 10.73
CA PHE A 25 -9.51 -11.34 11.07
C PHE A 25 -8.89 -11.84 12.38
N PHE A 26 -7.88 -11.14 12.91
CA PHE A 26 -7.26 -11.53 14.18
C PHE A 26 -8.22 -11.28 15.36
N PRO A 27 -8.46 -12.26 16.24
CA PRO A 27 -9.46 -12.15 17.30
C PRO A 27 -9.02 -11.17 18.40
N LEU A 28 -9.95 -10.29 18.82
CA LEU A 28 -9.70 -9.33 19.91
C LEU A 28 -9.36 -10.01 21.25
N SER A 29 -9.91 -11.21 21.49
CA SER A 29 -9.63 -11.98 22.72
C SER A 29 -8.16 -12.37 22.89
N ARG A 30 -7.39 -12.44 21.79
CA ARG A 30 -5.96 -12.75 21.83
C ARG A 30 -5.06 -11.53 21.78
N TRP A 31 -5.61 -10.38 21.37
CA TRP A 31 -4.88 -9.12 21.31
C TRP A 31 -5.83 -7.93 21.49
N PRO A 32 -6.07 -7.48 22.74
CA PRO A 32 -6.99 -6.40 23.04
C PRO A 32 -6.59 -5.06 22.40
N GLU A 33 -5.28 -4.78 22.31
CA GLU A 33 -4.72 -3.54 21.76
C GLU A 33 -4.70 -3.53 20.21
N LYS A 34 -5.21 -4.59 19.57
CA LYS A 34 -5.22 -4.73 18.11
C LYS A 34 -5.88 -3.55 17.41
N ILE A 35 -6.99 -3.01 17.94
CA ILE A 35 -7.70 -1.87 17.32
C ILE A 35 -6.81 -0.63 17.33
N ILE A 36 -6.17 -0.33 18.46
CA ILE A 36 -5.21 0.77 18.60
C ILE A 36 -4.05 0.60 17.61
N PHE A 37 -3.46 -0.59 17.59
CA PHE A 37 -2.37 -0.91 16.68
C PHE A 37 -2.79 -0.77 15.20
N HIS A 38 -3.96 -1.30 14.84
CA HIS A 38 -4.46 -1.28 13.47
C HIS A 38 -4.80 0.15 13.01
N PHE A 39 -5.33 0.99 13.90
CA PHE A 39 -5.57 2.40 13.65
C PHE A 39 -4.26 3.14 13.33
N TYR A 40 -3.26 3.06 14.21
CA TYR A 40 -1.98 3.74 14.00
C TYR A 40 -1.22 3.21 12.78
N LEU A 41 -1.23 1.89 12.55
CA LEU A 41 -0.64 1.31 11.35
C LEU A 41 -1.31 1.87 10.09
N THR A 42 -2.64 1.94 10.07
CA THR A 42 -3.38 2.49 8.92
C THR A 42 -3.09 3.96 8.71
N MET A 43 -3.01 4.76 9.78
CA MET A 43 -2.61 6.17 9.72
C MET A 43 -1.22 6.32 9.10
N ILE A 44 -0.24 5.52 9.54
CA ILE A 44 1.12 5.52 8.96
C ILE A 44 1.07 5.14 7.48
N ILE A 45 0.31 4.10 7.12
CA ILE A 45 0.16 3.63 5.74
C ILE A 45 -0.44 4.72 4.83
N VAL A 46 -1.47 5.44 5.28
CA VAL A 46 -2.10 6.49 4.46
C VAL A 46 -1.23 7.73 4.41
N THR A 47 -0.76 8.22 5.56
CA THR A 47 0.03 9.45 5.65
C THR A 47 1.33 9.35 4.86
N HIS A 48 2.08 8.25 4.96
CA HIS A 48 3.32 8.14 4.19
C HIS A 48 3.05 8.08 2.68
N GLN A 49 1.93 7.50 2.22
CA GLN A 49 1.59 7.48 0.79
C GLN A 49 1.21 8.87 0.27
N ILE A 50 0.52 9.67 1.10
CA ILE A 50 0.20 11.05 0.77
C ILE A 50 1.47 11.89 0.73
N ILE A 51 2.29 11.85 1.79
CA ILE A 51 3.56 12.58 1.87
C ILE A 51 4.45 12.20 0.69
N TRP A 52 4.64 10.90 0.45
CA TRP A 52 5.48 10.44 -0.64
C TRP A 52 4.91 10.83 -2.01
N GLY A 53 3.60 10.68 -2.20
CA GLY A 53 2.91 11.12 -3.43
C GLY A 53 3.11 12.59 -3.72
N LEU A 54 3.03 13.46 -2.69
CA LEU A 54 3.32 14.88 -2.80
C LEU A 54 4.78 15.13 -3.16
N LEU A 55 5.70 14.45 -2.45
CA LEU A 55 7.13 14.58 -2.70
C LEU A 55 7.45 14.24 -4.15
N ILE A 56 6.94 13.14 -4.70
CA ILE A 56 7.29 12.71 -6.06
C ILE A 56 6.51 13.44 -7.17
N THR A 57 5.52 14.28 -6.82
CA THR A 57 4.67 15.01 -7.78
C THR A 57 5.45 15.87 -8.79
N PRO A 58 6.51 16.62 -8.41
CA PRO A 58 7.30 17.40 -9.36
C PRO A 58 7.92 16.56 -10.49
N TRP A 59 8.22 15.29 -10.22
CA TRP A 59 8.78 14.36 -11.22
C TRP A 59 7.72 13.63 -12.03
N MET A 60 6.52 13.40 -11.47
CA MET A 60 5.42 12.71 -12.15
C MET A 60 4.51 13.66 -12.95
N GLY A 61 4.55 14.97 -12.68
CA GLY A 61 3.65 15.97 -13.25
C GLY A 61 2.20 15.89 -12.73
N LYS A 62 1.90 14.96 -11.82
CA LYS A 62 0.58 14.82 -11.17
C LYS A 62 0.68 14.11 -9.83
N PHE A 63 -0.21 14.47 -8.91
CA PHE A 63 -0.32 13.81 -7.63
C PHE A 63 -0.90 12.40 -7.77
N ARG A 64 -0.23 11.43 -7.14
CA ARG A 64 -0.70 10.05 -7.02
C ARG A 64 -0.43 9.56 -5.61
N ILE A 65 -1.44 8.93 -4.98
CA ILE A 65 -1.25 8.18 -3.74
C ILE A 65 -0.50 6.90 -4.11
N VAL A 66 0.74 6.78 -3.63
CA VAL A 66 1.61 5.66 -3.92
C VAL A 66 2.55 5.38 -2.76
N CYS A 67 2.73 4.10 -2.46
CA CYS A 67 3.71 3.65 -1.47
C CYS A 67 5.15 3.87 -1.96
N ILE A 68 6.01 4.32 -1.05
CA ILE A 68 7.45 4.43 -1.28
C ILE A 68 8.07 3.11 -1.74
N LEU A 69 7.64 1.98 -1.18
CA LEU A 69 8.15 0.65 -1.53
C LEU A 69 7.79 0.25 -2.97
N THR A 70 6.61 0.65 -3.47
CA THR A 70 6.26 0.48 -4.89
C THR A 70 7.22 1.28 -5.77
N THR A 71 7.44 2.54 -5.43
CA THR A 71 8.33 3.44 -6.17
C THR A 71 9.75 2.89 -6.23
N LEU A 72 10.31 2.49 -5.07
CA LEU A 72 11.64 1.88 -4.98
C LEU A 72 11.75 0.57 -5.77
N THR A 73 10.73 -0.28 -5.71
CA THR A 73 10.71 -1.53 -6.49
C THR A 73 10.79 -1.26 -7.98
N GLN A 74 10.03 -0.28 -8.48
CA GLN A 74 10.03 0.07 -9.91
C GLN A 74 11.35 0.71 -10.34
N LEU A 75 11.89 1.64 -9.56
CA LEU A 75 13.21 2.23 -9.79
C LEU A 75 14.30 1.13 -9.90
N LEU A 76 14.29 0.17 -8.98
CA LEU A 76 15.24 -0.94 -9.03
C LEU A 76 15.06 -1.83 -10.25
N ARG A 77 13.83 -2.00 -10.74
CA ARG A 77 13.49 -2.68 -12.00
C ARG A 77 13.85 -1.88 -13.26
N GLY A 78 14.38 -0.66 -13.12
CA GLY A 78 14.85 0.17 -14.24
C GLY A 78 13.75 1.06 -14.85
N GLN A 79 12.64 1.20 -14.14
CA GLN A 79 11.51 1.99 -14.59
C GLN A 79 11.65 3.47 -14.20
N SER A 80 11.14 4.37 -15.04
CA SER A 80 11.16 5.82 -14.80
C SER A 80 10.04 6.26 -13.85
N LEU A 81 10.31 7.25 -12.99
CA LEU A 81 9.27 7.83 -12.13
C LEU A 81 8.15 8.51 -12.91
N ALA A 82 8.43 9.01 -14.13
CA ALA A 82 7.47 9.75 -14.94
C ALA A 82 6.56 8.87 -15.80
N ASP A 83 6.87 7.58 -15.95
CA ASP A 83 6.03 6.68 -16.74
C ASP A 83 4.86 6.14 -15.89
N ASP A 84 3.66 6.58 -16.25
CA ASP A 84 2.40 6.23 -15.61
C ASP A 84 2.16 4.72 -15.51
N LYS A 85 2.67 3.94 -16.48
CA LYS A 85 2.51 2.48 -16.48
C LYS A 85 3.15 1.85 -15.26
N ASN A 86 4.15 2.49 -14.66
CA ASN A 86 4.87 1.97 -13.49
C ASN A 86 4.03 1.93 -12.22
N TYR A 87 3.03 2.80 -12.14
CA TYR A 87 2.08 2.83 -11.03
C TYR A 87 0.82 2.02 -11.33
N ASP A 88 0.52 1.78 -12.60
CA ASP A 88 -0.54 0.85 -13.03
C ASP A 88 -0.11 -0.63 -12.88
N HIS A 89 1.19 -0.93 -12.92
CA HIS A 89 1.79 -2.19 -12.47
C HIS A 89 1.97 -2.23 -10.94
N SER A 90 0.92 -1.81 -10.23
CA SER A 90 0.92 -1.87 -8.77
C SER A 90 1.04 -3.31 -8.26
N PHE A 91 1.60 -3.47 -7.06
CA PHE A 91 1.60 -4.71 -6.28
C PHE A 91 0.26 -5.46 -6.39
N THR A 92 -0.84 -4.73 -6.25
CA THR A 92 -2.20 -5.27 -6.29
C THR A 92 -2.48 -5.93 -7.64
N ARG A 93 -2.08 -5.31 -8.75
CA ARG A 93 -2.25 -5.88 -10.09
C ARG A 93 -1.33 -7.07 -10.36
N GLU A 94 -0.10 -7.07 -9.84
CA GLU A 94 0.83 -8.20 -9.99
C GLU A 94 0.33 -9.44 -9.24
N ILE A 95 -0.23 -9.27 -8.03
CA ILE A 95 -0.83 -10.37 -7.27
C ILE A 95 -2.15 -10.82 -7.89
N LEU A 96 -3.06 -9.88 -8.17
CA LEU A 96 -4.37 -10.19 -8.72
C LEU A 96 -4.29 -10.81 -10.10
N GLY A 97 -3.30 -10.40 -10.90
CA GLY A 97 -3.00 -11.03 -12.19
C GLY A 97 -2.58 -12.49 -12.06
N LYS A 98 -1.89 -12.90 -10.98
CA LYS A 98 -1.55 -14.30 -10.72
C LYS A 98 -2.76 -15.17 -10.36
N VAL A 99 -3.82 -14.56 -9.83
CA VAL A 99 -5.09 -15.22 -9.48
C VAL A 99 -6.18 -15.01 -10.57
N GLY A 100 -5.80 -14.48 -11.73
CA GLY A 100 -6.69 -14.35 -12.91
C GLY A 100 -7.50 -13.05 -12.99
N ILE A 101 -7.40 -12.16 -12.00
CA ILE A 101 -8.12 -10.88 -11.98
C ILE A 101 -7.30 -9.83 -12.73
N LYS A 102 -7.76 -9.45 -13.92
CA LYS A 102 -7.16 -8.42 -14.77
C LYS A 102 -8.01 -7.14 -14.73
N GLY A 103 -7.36 -5.97 -14.68
CA GLY A 103 -8.02 -4.70 -14.94
C GLY A 103 -8.44 -3.87 -13.72
N LEU A 104 -7.89 -4.13 -12.54
CA LEU A 104 -8.19 -3.31 -11.36
C LEU A 104 -7.55 -1.91 -11.47
N PRO A 105 -8.34 -0.82 -11.45
CA PRO A 105 -7.81 0.54 -11.57
C PRO A 105 -6.93 0.90 -10.36
N HIS A 106 -5.84 1.63 -10.57
CA HIS A 106 -4.96 2.11 -9.48
C HIS A 106 -5.73 2.87 -8.38
N ARG A 107 -6.77 3.62 -8.78
CA ARG A 107 -7.67 4.34 -7.88
C ARG A 107 -8.37 3.43 -6.86
N PHE A 108 -8.54 2.15 -7.17
CA PHE A 108 -9.16 1.18 -6.27
C PHE A 108 -8.31 0.96 -5.01
N SER A 109 -6.98 0.82 -5.15
CA SER A 109 -6.09 0.64 -3.99
C SER A 109 -6.13 1.85 -3.05
N ALA A 110 -6.16 3.07 -3.61
CA ALA A 110 -6.30 4.29 -2.82
C ALA A 110 -7.68 4.37 -2.13
N MET A 111 -8.75 4.06 -2.86
CA MET A 111 -10.11 4.01 -2.30
C MET A 111 -10.21 2.99 -1.16
N MET A 112 -9.63 1.80 -1.32
CA MET A 112 -9.59 0.80 -0.25
C MET A 112 -8.82 1.27 0.97
N ALA A 113 -7.70 1.98 0.78
CA ALA A 113 -6.98 2.55 1.91
C ALA A 113 -7.80 3.59 2.68
N PHE A 114 -8.57 4.43 1.98
CA PHE A 114 -9.50 5.36 2.63
C PHE A 114 -10.65 4.65 3.34
N VAL A 115 -11.25 3.63 2.73
CA VAL A 115 -12.31 2.84 3.35
C VAL A 115 -11.80 2.16 4.63
N ILE A 116 -10.63 1.53 4.57
CA ILE A 116 -10.00 0.92 5.75
C ILE A 116 -9.75 1.97 6.82
N LEU A 117 -9.21 3.15 6.46
CA LEU A 117 -8.99 4.24 7.39
C LEU A 117 -10.28 4.66 8.11
N ILE A 118 -11.40 4.79 7.39
CA ILE A 118 -12.70 5.12 7.99
C ILE A 118 -13.12 4.03 8.98
N ILE A 119 -13.06 2.76 8.57
CA ILE A 119 -13.46 1.62 9.42
C ILE A 119 -12.64 1.59 10.71
N VAL A 120 -11.30 1.64 10.61
CA VAL A 120 -10.44 1.56 11.80
C VAL A 120 -10.55 2.80 12.69
N SER A 121 -10.87 3.96 12.12
CA SER A 121 -11.14 5.18 12.90
C SER A 121 -12.42 5.04 13.70
N ILE A 122 -13.50 4.55 13.09
CA ILE A 122 -14.76 4.25 13.80
C ILE A 122 -14.48 3.26 14.94
N GLN A 123 -13.78 2.17 14.66
CA GLN A 123 -13.42 1.17 15.67
C GLN A 123 -12.63 1.76 16.83
N TYR A 124 -11.68 2.66 16.56
CA TYR A 124 -10.83 3.29 17.58
C TYR A 124 -11.62 4.27 18.47
N PHE A 125 -12.49 5.10 17.89
CA PHE A 125 -13.28 6.07 18.64
C PHE A 125 -14.55 5.49 19.28
N SER A 126 -14.94 4.26 18.91
CA SER A 126 -16.07 3.54 19.52
C SER A 126 -15.66 2.60 20.67
N GLN A 127 -14.37 2.51 21.00
CA GLN A 127 -13.91 1.79 22.18
C GLN A 127 -14.21 2.58 23.45
#